data_AF-A0A397H7F6-F1
#
_entry.id   AF-A0A397H7F6-F1
#
_cell.length_a   1.000
_cell.length_b   1.000
_cell.length_c   1.000
_cell.angle_alpha   90.00
_cell.angle_beta   90.00
_cell.angle_gamma   90.00
#
_symmetry.space_group_name_H-M   'P 1'
#
loop_
_entity.id
_entity.type
_entity.pdbx_description
1 polymer ?
#
loop_
_entity_poly.entity_id
_entity_poly.type
_entity_poly.pdbx_seq_one_letter_code
_entity_poly.pdbx_strand_id
1 'polypeptide(L)'
;MEENYILFDEEREGLIEEWPIQNIAKFGRNLVVSDIRYYLEFQEYPNLSETGFASVYNVSGWDENNVKEAFFMKNIQYSYGGNGTIRTIKNCEFFPGIKVSKEQRECLGIKVCEFASKELNAEHISCTGQPKLGEFTQIIDSIPSKRKFIGCINWRLEELDHRYIIIPDNIDLELLETMFNKYSYHARGIDFEKDESNVINECFMVHPNSTRSDTCPFLYKIGNRIVKEIINKKAQPCPVKFYHIIPENLKDYPFIVTISVGIHPPPPPRKTLYNIKNQLQKIIDNEHILDLIARKLLTRSIIKTYLNGKQISDLHPSLNNQSKISYYIEKTRRSQYPFGQNILGVAYEFMKHEMSTDPYIRSIRFLDNGQYVVLCATKQQLKAIKELTYIEIDMAFKRIHGKTNEWEVSAYLYHTQKTLTFVRIFTNIETAEVYKNLFEDLFTCIEKDTGETFNFYHIHGKELGCILVDQHKGQALGLGQYLHSKYPIFSPIEHLQHNIQFCDEPGTEDWVKDKLIPWVLSGISVAFTKMDHVIWNQTPNNTNVGESAHANVNHNKKRRKGKQPVLSSSSNKTKKQKNNSNENDENLQINQQQNLNRVAIEKLNIQKQMNDELEREITLLEKRKQLMN
;
A
#
# COMPACT_ATOMS: atom_id res chain seq x y z
N MET A 1 -3.56 -34.16 -46.62
CA MET A 1 -4.25 -33.03 -47.29
C MET A 1 -3.71 -31.77 -46.62
N GLU A 2 -2.41 -31.58 -46.71
CA GLU A 2 -1.68 -30.85 -47.78
C GLU A 2 -1.50 -29.39 -47.37
N GLU A 3 -0.31 -29.15 -46.82
CA GLU A 3 0.35 -27.86 -46.64
C GLU A 3 0.62 -27.26 -48.02
N ASN A 4 0.12 -26.05 -48.28
CA ASN A 4 0.57 -25.27 -49.42
C ASN A 4 1.54 -24.19 -48.94
N TYR A 5 2.81 -24.56 -48.96
CA TYR A 5 3.93 -23.65 -49.11
C TYR A 5 3.84 -22.98 -50.48
N ILE A 6 3.64 -21.67 -50.53
CA ILE A 6 3.89 -20.88 -51.75
C ILE A 6 5.21 -20.15 -51.53
N LEU A 7 6.26 -20.69 -52.16
CA LEU A 7 7.48 -19.97 -52.48
C LEU A 7 7.11 -18.74 -53.32
N PHE A 8 7.58 -17.57 -52.93
CA PHE A 8 7.60 -16.40 -53.82
C PHE A 8 9.00 -16.26 -54.39
N ASP A 9 9.06 -16.45 -55.71
CA ASP A 9 10.22 -16.32 -56.58
C ASP A 9 10.95 -14.98 -56.43
N GLU A 10 12.27 -15.06 -56.41
CA GLU A 10 13.20 -14.01 -56.81
C GLU A 10 13.02 -13.71 -58.30
N GLU A 11 13.32 -12.46 -58.71
CA GLU A 11 13.29 -11.92 -60.09
C GLU A 11 12.00 -11.18 -60.53
N ARG A 12 11.86 -9.94 -60.05
CA ARG A 12 11.39 -8.81 -60.88
C ARG A 12 12.22 -7.56 -60.61
N GLU A 13 13.41 -7.51 -61.19
CA GLU A 13 14.01 -6.22 -61.56
C GLU A 13 13.26 -5.64 -62.76
N GLY A 14 12.85 -4.38 -62.68
CA GLY A 14 12.38 -3.61 -63.85
C GLY A 14 11.00 -2.99 -63.72
N LEU A 15 10.91 -1.94 -62.88
CA LEU A 15 10.24 -0.66 -63.10
C LEU A 15 9.98 -0.04 -61.72
N ILE A 16 11.04 0.55 -61.14
CA ILE A 16 10.86 1.54 -60.08
C ILE A 16 10.25 2.75 -60.80
N GLU A 17 8.93 2.90 -60.74
CA GLU A 17 8.33 4.22 -60.86
C GLU A 17 8.92 5.05 -59.72
N GLU A 18 9.90 5.91 -60.05
CA GLU A 18 10.37 6.94 -59.14
C GLU A 18 9.20 7.91 -58.92
N TRP A 19 8.40 7.62 -57.89
CA TRP A 19 7.49 8.60 -57.32
C TRP A 19 8.34 9.78 -56.85
N PRO A 20 8.01 11.03 -57.23
CA PRO A 20 8.80 12.18 -56.83
C PRO A 20 8.77 12.27 -55.30
N ILE A 21 9.93 12.05 -54.68
CA ILE A 21 10.16 12.19 -53.25
C ILE A 21 10.10 13.69 -52.90
N GLN A 22 8.90 14.24 -52.86
CA GLN A 22 8.63 15.39 -52.02
C GLN A 22 8.24 14.85 -50.65
N ASN A 23 9.23 14.46 -49.85
CA ASN A 23 9.06 14.06 -48.44
C ASN A 23 8.63 15.22 -47.54
N ILE A 24 8.09 16.31 -48.09
CA ILE A 24 7.74 17.52 -47.35
C ILE A 24 6.22 17.56 -47.18
N ALA A 25 5.74 17.26 -45.98
CA ALA A 25 4.34 17.44 -45.63
C ALA A 25 4.11 18.77 -44.91
N LYS A 26 3.02 19.45 -45.27
CA LYS A 26 2.56 20.65 -44.59
C LYS A 26 1.38 20.34 -43.69
N PHE A 27 1.45 20.78 -42.44
CA PHE A 27 0.44 20.57 -41.41
C PHE A 27 -0.16 21.91 -40.92
N GLY A 28 0.05 22.97 -41.70
CA GLY A 28 -0.40 24.34 -41.47
C GLY A 28 0.64 25.36 -41.94
N ARG A 29 0.24 26.64 -41.95
CA ARG A 29 0.99 27.77 -42.55
C ARG A 29 2.50 27.80 -42.21
N ASN A 30 2.87 27.44 -40.97
CA ASN A 30 4.26 27.47 -40.48
C ASN A 30 4.72 26.11 -39.91
N LEU A 31 4.09 24.99 -40.31
CA LEU A 31 4.45 23.65 -39.82
C LEU A 31 4.67 22.72 -41.00
N VAL A 32 5.91 22.70 -41.48
CA VAL A 32 6.35 21.92 -42.63
C VAL A 32 7.43 20.96 -42.16
N VAL A 33 7.27 19.68 -42.48
CA VAL A 33 8.12 18.61 -41.98
C VAL A 33 8.61 17.75 -43.13
N SER A 34 9.91 17.49 -43.17
CA SER A 34 10.57 16.65 -44.18
C SER A 34 10.74 15.19 -43.75
N ASP A 35 10.64 14.89 -42.46
CA ASP A 35 10.77 13.53 -41.93
C ASP A 35 9.42 13.00 -41.46
N ILE A 36 8.91 12.00 -42.17
CA ILE A 36 7.60 11.38 -41.89
C ILE A 36 7.79 9.87 -41.78
N ARG A 37 7.26 9.26 -40.71
CA ARG A 37 7.23 7.80 -40.56
C ARG A 37 5.85 7.32 -40.15
N TYR A 38 5.49 6.15 -40.66
CA TYR A 38 4.23 5.48 -40.37
C TYR A 38 4.45 4.41 -39.32
N TYR A 39 3.54 4.36 -38.33
CA TYR A 39 3.59 3.43 -37.22
C TYR A 39 2.24 2.75 -37.02
N LEU A 40 2.27 1.47 -36.63
CA LEU A 40 1.08 0.72 -36.20
C LEU A 40 0.78 0.92 -34.71
N GLU A 41 1.81 1.24 -33.92
CA GLU A 41 1.71 1.41 -32.48
C GLU A 41 2.08 2.84 -32.06
N PHE A 42 1.43 3.32 -31.00
CA PHE A 42 1.71 4.65 -30.45
C PHE A 42 3.15 4.77 -29.96
N GLN A 43 3.87 5.79 -30.44
CA GLN A 43 5.23 6.07 -29.98
C GLN A 43 5.19 6.97 -28.74
N GLU A 44 5.54 6.39 -27.59
CA GLU A 44 5.62 7.13 -26.32
C GLU A 44 6.82 8.08 -26.24
N TYR A 45 7.83 7.86 -27.11
CA TYR A 45 8.91 8.78 -27.47
C TYR A 45 8.88 9.03 -28.98
N PRO A 46 8.04 9.96 -29.46
CA PRO A 46 8.14 10.39 -30.85
C PRO A 46 9.56 10.89 -31.12
N ASN A 47 10.13 10.54 -32.28
CA ASN A 47 11.46 10.99 -32.66
C ASN A 47 11.50 12.52 -32.66
N LEU A 48 12.61 13.08 -32.20
CA LEU A 48 12.83 14.52 -32.18
C LEU A 48 13.70 14.93 -33.37
N SER A 49 13.36 16.05 -33.99
CA SER A 49 14.12 16.64 -35.08
C SER A 49 14.07 18.16 -34.91
N GLU A 50 15.18 18.82 -35.20
CA GLU A 50 15.30 20.28 -35.11
C GLU A 50 14.30 20.98 -36.04
N THR A 51 14.13 20.46 -37.25
CA THR A 51 13.24 21.00 -38.29
C THR A 51 11.83 20.39 -38.24
N GLY A 52 11.67 19.26 -37.54
CA GLY A 52 10.39 18.60 -37.31
C GLY A 52 10.39 17.13 -37.73
N PHE A 53 9.61 16.31 -37.03
CA PHE A 53 9.41 14.89 -37.33
C PHE A 53 7.93 14.54 -37.16
N ALA A 54 7.32 13.87 -38.14
CA ALA A 54 5.93 13.47 -38.11
C ALA A 54 5.80 11.94 -37.97
N SER A 55 5.12 11.51 -36.91
CA SER A 55 4.67 10.13 -36.72
C SER A 55 3.21 10.02 -37.12
N VAL A 56 2.92 9.23 -38.15
CA VAL A 56 1.56 8.98 -38.64
C VAL A 56 1.12 7.59 -38.18
N TYR A 57 -0.04 7.51 -37.57
CA TYR A 57 -0.59 6.28 -37.00
C TYR A 57 -1.85 5.87 -37.74
N ASN A 58 -1.89 4.63 -38.21
CA ASN A 58 -3.12 4.04 -38.73
C ASN A 58 -3.87 3.36 -37.58
N VAL A 59 -5.09 3.83 -37.30
CA VAL A 59 -5.96 3.33 -36.22
C VAL A 59 -7.19 2.59 -36.75
N SER A 60 -7.15 2.13 -38.00
CA SER A 60 -8.23 1.33 -38.59
C SER A 60 -8.52 0.11 -37.71
N GLY A 61 -9.82 -0.13 -37.46
CA GLY A 61 -10.29 -1.27 -36.66
C GLY A 61 -10.22 -1.08 -35.14
N TRP A 62 -9.71 0.04 -34.64
CA TRP A 62 -9.76 0.36 -33.22
C TRP A 62 -11.12 0.94 -32.80
N ASP A 63 -11.53 0.66 -31.57
CA ASP A 63 -12.64 1.38 -30.94
C ASP A 63 -12.28 2.85 -30.71
N GLU A 64 -13.19 3.76 -31.06
CA GLU A 64 -12.92 5.20 -31.09
C GLU A 64 -12.57 5.76 -29.69
N ASN A 65 -13.17 5.24 -28.62
CA ASN A 65 -12.86 5.68 -27.26
C ASN A 65 -11.46 5.18 -26.84
N ASN A 66 -11.13 3.94 -27.18
CA ASN A 66 -9.78 3.39 -26.96
C ASN A 66 -8.72 4.17 -27.75
N VAL A 67 -8.99 4.58 -28.99
CA VAL A 67 -8.07 5.44 -29.77
C VAL A 67 -7.84 6.76 -29.05
N LYS A 68 -8.90 7.47 -28.65
CA LYS A 68 -8.79 8.77 -27.97
C LYS A 68 -7.98 8.67 -26.67
N GLU A 69 -8.13 7.59 -25.91
CA GLU A 69 -7.35 7.37 -24.69
C GLU A 69 -5.91 6.91 -24.95
N ALA A 70 -5.67 6.02 -25.93
CA ALA A 70 -4.35 5.46 -26.23
C ALA A 70 -3.42 6.49 -26.89
N PHE A 71 -3.96 7.30 -27.80
CA PHE A 71 -3.19 8.31 -28.55
C PHE A 71 -3.17 9.68 -27.87
N PHE A 72 -3.83 9.82 -26.71
CA PHE A 72 -3.86 11.07 -25.96
C PHE A 72 -2.43 11.59 -25.68
N MET A 73 -2.15 12.87 -25.94
CA MET A 73 -0.80 13.46 -25.77
C MET A 73 -0.21 13.27 -24.35
N LYS A 74 -1.06 13.09 -23.33
CA LYS A 74 -0.67 12.78 -21.95
C LYS A 74 0.14 11.48 -21.84
N ASN A 75 0.03 10.57 -22.81
CA ASN A 75 0.74 9.29 -22.84
C ASN A 75 2.16 9.41 -23.39
N ILE A 76 2.51 10.53 -24.02
CA ILE A 76 3.91 10.82 -24.37
C ILE A 76 4.72 11.02 -23.07
N GLN A 77 5.94 10.49 -23.02
CA GLN A 77 6.76 10.41 -21.80
C GLN A 77 7.47 11.72 -21.43
N TYR A 78 7.61 12.64 -22.38
CA TYR A 78 8.15 13.98 -22.17
C TYR A 78 7.30 14.83 -21.19
N SER A 79 7.92 15.87 -20.63
CA SER A 79 7.31 16.71 -19.59
C SER A 79 6.55 17.87 -20.23
N TYR A 80 5.24 17.99 -19.99
CA TYR A 80 4.41 19.11 -20.48
C TYR A 80 3.55 19.65 -19.34
N GLY A 81 3.42 20.97 -19.23
CA GLY A 81 2.58 21.65 -18.25
C GLY A 81 1.45 22.41 -18.92
N GLY A 82 0.36 22.59 -18.18
CA GLY A 82 -0.81 23.36 -18.61
C GLY A 82 -1.82 22.58 -19.47
N ASN A 83 -3.00 23.19 -19.65
CA ASN A 83 -3.99 22.77 -20.63
C ASN A 83 -3.46 23.25 -21.98
N GLY A 84 -2.93 22.35 -22.82
CA GLY A 84 -2.43 22.69 -24.15
C GLY A 84 -3.45 23.50 -24.97
N THR A 85 -3.00 24.18 -26.01
CA THR A 85 -3.94 24.90 -26.89
C THR A 85 -4.59 23.90 -27.84
N ILE A 86 -5.88 23.64 -27.64
CA ILE A 86 -6.70 22.80 -28.54
C ILE A 86 -7.50 23.72 -29.45
N ARG A 87 -7.41 23.50 -30.77
CA ARG A 87 -8.21 24.21 -31.77
C ARG A 87 -8.74 23.23 -32.81
N THR A 88 -10.01 23.35 -33.12
CA THR A 88 -10.62 22.64 -34.24
C THR A 88 -10.45 23.44 -35.52
N ILE A 89 -9.93 22.82 -36.58
CA ILE A 89 -9.72 23.45 -37.88
C ILE A 89 -10.34 22.59 -39.00
N LYS A 90 -10.93 23.24 -40.01
CA LYS A 90 -11.56 22.55 -41.15
C LYS A 90 -10.60 22.24 -42.31
N ASN A 91 -9.50 22.98 -42.41
CA ASN A 91 -8.54 22.87 -43.53
C ASN A 91 -7.13 22.74 -42.97
N CYS A 92 -6.75 21.54 -42.53
CA CYS A 92 -5.34 21.19 -42.36
C CYS A 92 -4.80 20.77 -43.73
N GLU A 93 -3.64 21.25 -44.15
CA GLU A 93 -3.07 20.94 -45.48
C GLU A 93 -2.81 19.44 -45.66
N PHE A 94 -2.48 18.72 -44.59
CA PHE A 94 -2.32 17.27 -44.60
C PHE A 94 -3.65 16.50 -44.63
N PHE A 95 -4.73 17.12 -44.15
CA PHE A 95 -6.08 16.56 -44.15
C PHE A 95 -7.04 17.51 -44.91
N PRO A 96 -6.90 17.63 -46.25
CA PRO A 96 -7.61 18.62 -47.02
C PRO A 96 -9.12 18.37 -46.97
N GLY A 97 -9.89 19.40 -46.59
CA GLY A 97 -11.36 19.33 -46.50
C GLY A 97 -11.91 18.55 -45.29
N ILE A 98 -11.04 18.03 -44.41
CA ILE A 98 -11.44 17.23 -43.24
C ILE A 98 -11.34 18.09 -41.98
N LYS A 99 -12.38 18.01 -41.15
CA LYS A 99 -12.39 18.67 -39.84
C LYS A 99 -11.51 17.89 -38.86
N VAL A 100 -10.49 18.56 -38.33
CA VAL A 100 -9.50 17.97 -37.40
C VAL A 100 -9.41 18.79 -36.12
N SER A 101 -9.16 18.10 -35.01
CA SER A 101 -8.69 18.69 -33.76
C SER A 101 -7.17 18.78 -33.79
N LYS A 102 -6.62 19.97 -33.51
CA LYS A 102 -5.18 20.20 -33.40
C LYS A 102 -4.86 20.64 -31.97
N GLU A 103 -4.10 19.82 -31.26
CA GLU A 103 -3.57 20.12 -29.93
C GLU A 103 -2.08 20.49 -30.05
N GLN A 104 -1.67 21.57 -29.38
CA GLN A 104 -0.27 21.96 -29.25
C GLN A 104 0.16 21.97 -27.78
N ARG A 105 1.32 21.37 -27.49
CA ARG A 105 1.97 21.40 -26.18
C ARG A 105 3.44 21.77 -26.31
N GLU A 106 3.92 22.53 -25.33
CA GLU A 106 5.34 22.87 -25.20
C GLU A 106 5.97 22.00 -24.10
N CYS A 107 7.16 21.47 -24.38
CA CYS A 107 7.92 20.72 -23.40
C CYS A 107 8.41 21.67 -22.29
N LEU A 108 8.24 21.27 -21.03
CA LEU A 108 8.77 21.99 -19.87
C LEU A 108 10.28 21.75 -19.66
N GLY A 109 10.88 20.92 -20.52
CA GLY A 109 12.28 20.53 -20.47
C GLY A 109 12.56 19.39 -19.50
N ILE A 110 13.85 19.25 -19.23
CA ILE A 110 14.43 18.20 -18.39
C ILE A 110 15.22 18.82 -17.24
N LYS A 111 15.33 18.06 -16.16
CA LYS A 111 16.30 18.27 -15.09
C LYS A 111 17.47 17.33 -15.33
N VAL A 112 18.68 17.84 -15.23
CA VAL A 112 19.92 17.08 -15.35
C VAL A 112 20.77 17.32 -14.10
N CYS A 113 21.59 16.34 -13.74
CA CYS A 113 22.56 16.53 -12.67
C CYS A 113 23.61 17.57 -13.08
N GLU A 114 24.19 18.28 -12.12
CA GLU A 114 25.33 19.16 -12.36
C GLU A 114 26.52 18.41 -12.98
N PHE A 115 26.70 17.14 -12.63
CA PHE A 115 27.71 16.23 -13.19
C PHE A 115 27.22 15.49 -14.43
N ALA A 116 26.18 15.99 -15.11
CA ALA A 116 25.68 15.37 -16.32
C ALA A 116 26.79 15.23 -17.37
N SER A 117 26.87 14.05 -17.99
CA SER A 117 27.82 13.81 -19.07
C SER A 117 27.67 14.90 -20.14
N LYS A 118 28.79 15.27 -20.76
CA LYS A 118 28.80 16.24 -21.86
C LYS A 118 27.96 15.75 -23.04
N GLU A 119 27.76 14.45 -23.19
CA GLU A 119 26.86 13.85 -24.18
C GLU A 119 25.38 14.26 -23.99
N LEU A 120 24.98 14.63 -22.77
CA LEU A 120 23.63 15.13 -22.46
C LEU A 120 23.51 16.67 -22.61
N ASN A 121 24.63 17.35 -22.81
CA ASN A 121 24.72 18.79 -23.04
C ASN A 121 25.05 19.05 -24.50
N ALA A 122 24.03 19.16 -25.34
CA ALA A 122 24.17 19.97 -26.55
C ALA A 122 24.51 21.40 -26.10
N GLU A 123 25.77 21.76 -26.31
CA GLU A 123 26.44 23.07 -26.18
C GLU A 123 26.81 23.56 -24.76
N HIS A 124 28.09 23.40 -24.40
CA HIS A 124 29.08 24.47 -24.08
C HIS A 124 30.31 23.88 -23.36
N ILE A 125 31.52 24.24 -23.80
CA ILE A 125 32.79 23.85 -23.17
C ILE A 125 32.98 24.69 -21.90
N SER A 126 32.81 24.09 -20.72
CA SER A 126 33.13 24.74 -19.43
C SER A 126 34.61 24.59 -19.09
N CYS A 127 35.21 25.67 -18.57
CA CYS A 127 36.58 25.69 -18.05
C CYS A 127 36.64 24.94 -16.70
N THR A 128 37.58 24.00 -16.56
CA THR A 128 37.70 23.13 -15.39
C THR A 128 38.31 23.80 -14.16
N GLY A 129 38.67 25.09 -14.23
CA GLY A 129 39.27 25.85 -13.13
C GLY A 129 40.66 25.36 -12.70
N GLN A 130 41.26 24.40 -13.41
CA GLN A 130 42.58 23.88 -13.08
C GLN A 130 43.66 24.94 -13.40
N PRO A 131 44.57 25.23 -12.45
CA PRO A 131 45.64 26.19 -12.66
C PRO A 131 46.66 25.60 -13.64
N LYS A 132 47.13 26.45 -14.56
CA LYS A 132 48.19 26.18 -15.51
C LYS A 132 49.17 27.35 -15.49
N LEU A 133 50.46 27.03 -15.58
CA LEU A 133 51.50 28.02 -15.82
C LEU A 133 51.52 28.36 -17.32
N GLY A 134 51.28 29.63 -17.63
CA GLY A 134 51.35 30.16 -19.00
C GLY A 134 52.48 31.17 -19.15
N GLU A 135 52.90 31.43 -20.38
CA GLU A 135 53.89 32.46 -20.72
C GLU A 135 53.28 33.47 -21.68
N PHE A 136 53.61 34.75 -21.50
CA PHE A 136 53.33 35.79 -22.48
C PHE A 136 54.55 36.68 -22.68
N THR A 137 54.60 37.37 -23.81
CA THR A 137 55.71 38.27 -24.14
C THR A 137 55.26 39.70 -23.89
N GLN A 138 55.95 40.41 -22.99
CA GLN A 138 55.74 41.83 -22.73
C GLN A 138 56.91 42.61 -23.32
N ILE A 139 56.60 43.57 -24.20
CA ILE A 139 57.60 44.47 -24.78
C ILE A 139 57.77 45.65 -23.82
N ILE A 140 58.95 45.77 -23.23
CA ILE A 140 59.34 46.91 -22.39
C ILE A 140 60.61 47.48 -23.02
N ASP A 141 60.61 48.78 -23.33
CA ASP A 141 61.73 49.49 -23.97
C ASP A 141 62.30 48.82 -25.23
N SER A 142 61.40 48.34 -26.11
CA SER A 142 61.73 47.68 -27.38
C SER A 142 62.49 46.35 -27.27
N ILE A 143 62.57 45.76 -26.07
CA ILE A 143 63.13 44.43 -25.84
C ILE A 143 62.00 43.48 -25.42
N PRO A 144 61.77 42.35 -26.14
CA PRO A 144 60.76 41.38 -25.76
C PRO A 144 61.20 40.61 -24.50
N SER A 145 60.50 40.81 -23.39
CA SER A 145 60.68 40.04 -22.15
C SER A 145 59.60 38.98 -22.02
N LYS A 146 59.98 37.73 -21.77
CA LYS A 146 59.02 36.65 -21.50
C LYS A 146 58.65 36.67 -20.02
N ARG A 147 57.36 36.81 -19.71
CA ARG A 147 56.84 36.76 -18.34
C ARG A 147 55.91 35.57 -18.17
N LYS A 148 56.03 34.89 -17.03
CA LYS A 148 55.18 33.75 -16.67
C LYS A 148 54.03 34.20 -15.78
N PHE A 149 52.89 33.51 -15.89
CA PHE A 149 51.71 33.77 -15.09
C PHE A 149 50.99 32.46 -14.77
N ILE A 150 50.13 32.48 -13.75
CA ILE A 150 49.25 31.36 -13.42
C ILE A 150 47.83 31.73 -13.86
N GLY A 151 47.26 30.95 -14.77
CA GLY A 151 45.88 31.10 -15.27
C GLY A 151 45.14 29.76 -15.29
N CYS A 152 43.89 29.73 -15.75
CA CYS A 152 43.18 28.46 -15.93
C CYS A 152 43.57 27.76 -17.25
N ILE A 153 43.41 26.44 -17.33
CA ILE A 153 43.81 25.62 -18.51
C ILE A 153 43.29 26.17 -19.87
N ASN A 154 42.09 26.76 -19.89
CA ASN A 154 41.47 27.29 -21.11
C ASN A 154 41.60 28.81 -21.28
N TRP A 155 42.40 29.49 -20.45
CA TRP A 155 42.55 30.95 -20.48
C TRP A 155 43.13 31.44 -21.82
N ARG A 156 42.56 32.52 -22.37
CA ARG A 156 43.11 33.27 -23.52
C ARG A 156 43.37 34.73 -23.16
N LEU A 157 44.34 35.34 -23.86
CA LEU A 157 44.65 36.76 -23.73
C LEU A 157 43.39 37.57 -24.11
N GLU A 158 42.98 38.51 -23.25
CA GLU A 158 41.79 39.39 -23.38
C GLU A 158 40.43 38.83 -22.88
N GLU A 159 40.37 37.61 -22.33
CA GLU A 159 39.14 37.09 -21.72
C GLU A 159 38.91 37.62 -20.29
N LEU A 160 37.72 38.18 -20.03
CA LEU A 160 37.36 38.82 -18.75
C LEU A 160 36.84 37.85 -17.68
N ASP A 161 36.34 36.67 -18.09
CA ASP A 161 35.64 35.72 -17.19
C ASP A 161 36.59 34.69 -16.54
N HIS A 162 37.91 34.86 -16.70
CA HIS A 162 38.92 33.96 -16.14
C HIS A 162 39.94 34.71 -15.28
N ARG A 163 40.23 34.15 -14.09
CA ARG A 163 41.17 34.74 -13.13
C ARG A 163 42.60 34.33 -13.49
N TYR A 164 43.50 35.30 -13.58
CA TYR A 164 44.94 35.07 -13.77
C TYR A 164 45.78 35.94 -12.82
N ILE A 165 46.98 35.48 -12.49
CA ILE A 165 47.92 36.17 -11.61
C ILE A 165 49.30 36.16 -12.27
N ILE A 166 49.88 37.35 -12.46
CA ILE A 166 51.26 37.50 -12.95
C ILE A 166 52.22 37.15 -11.80
N ILE A 167 53.25 36.36 -12.10
CA ILE A 167 54.24 35.94 -11.10
C ILE A 167 55.17 37.12 -10.79
N PRO A 168 55.30 37.55 -9.53
CA PRO A 168 56.25 38.60 -9.14
C PRO A 168 57.71 38.17 -9.35
N ASP A 169 58.59 39.14 -9.64
CA ASP A 169 60.01 38.89 -9.96
C ASP A 169 60.84 38.29 -8.80
N ASN A 170 60.29 38.24 -7.58
CA ASN A 170 60.94 37.68 -6.39
C ASN A 170 60.59 36.22 -6.10
N ILE A 171 59.89 35.52 -7.00
CA ILE A 171 59.56 34.10 -6.88
C ILE A 171 60.55 33.25 -7.69
N ASP A 172 61.05 32.16 -7.10
CA ASP A 172 61.88 31.17 -7.79
C ASP A 172 61.06 30.42 -8.86
N LEU A 173 61.31 30.76 -10.12
CA LEU A 173 60.59 30.22 -11.28
C LEU A 173 60.90 28.75 -11.54
N GLU A 174 62.12 28.29 -11.29
CA GLU A 174 62.54 26.92 -11.58
C GLU A 174 61.89 25.94 -10.58
N LEU A 175 61.82 26.35 -9.31
CA LEU A 175 61.08 25.62 -8.28
C LEU A 175 59.58 25.59 -8.58
N LEU A 176 58.99 26.72 -8.98
CA LEU A 176 57.56 26.80 -9.31
C LEU A 176 57.19 25.93 -10.52
N GLU A 177 58.02 25.91 -11.57
CA GLU A 177 57.85 25.01 -12.72
C GLU A 177 57.95 23.55 -12.33
N THR A 178 58.89 23.22 -11.45
CA THR A 178 59.04 21.87 -10.92
C THR A 178 57.80 21.45 -10.12
N MET A 179 57.21 22.39 -9.36
CA MET A 179 55.97 22.15 -8.62
C MET A 179 54.76 21.94 -9.54
N PHE A 180 54.67 22.61 -10.70
CA PHE A 180 53.57 22.39 -11.66
C PHE A 180 53.76 21.12 -12.51
N ASN A 181 55.00 20.73 -12.81
CA ASN A 181 55.29 19.64 -13.75
C ASN A 181 55.53 18.27 -13.07
N LYS A 182 56.08 18.24 -11.84
CA LYS A 182 56.43 16.98 -11.15
C LYS A 182 55.53 16.64 -9.96
N TYR A 183 54.83 17.61 -9.39
CA TYR A 183 53.93 17.39 -8.27
C TYR A 183 52.51 17.77 -8.69
N SER A 184 51.58 16.81 -8.67
CA SER A 184 50.16 17.14 -8.78
C SER A 184 49.79 18.02 -7.60
N TYR A 185 49.42 19.27 -7.87
CA TYR A 185 48.97 20.19 -6.82
C TYR A 185 47.67 19.64 -6.20
N HIS A 186 47.81 18.96 -5.05
CA HIS A 186 46.71 18.43 -4.27
C HIS A 186 46.37 19.42 -3.16
N ALA A 187 45.25 20.14 -3.31
CA ALA A 187 44.83 21.17 -2.35
C ALA A 187 44.42 20.62 -0.97
N ARG A 188 44.53 19.30 -0.70
CA ARG A 188 44.56 18.64 0.62
C ARG A 188 44.57 17.10 0.44
N GLY A 189 45.41 16.41 1.21
CA GLY A 189 45.68 14.98 1.09
C GLY A 189 44.70 14.03 1.80
N ILE A 190 45.12 12.76 1.79
CA ILE A 190 44.57 11.51 2.35
C ILE A 190 43.78 10.66 1.36
N ASP A 191 44.36 9.49 1.07
CA ASP A 191 43.82 8.31 0.40
C ASP A 191 42.61 7.72 1.13
N PHE A 192 41.60 7.33 0.35
CA PHE A 192 40.54 6.42 0.79
C PHE A 192 40.34 5.31 -0.24
N GLU A 193 41.06 4.19 -0.08
CA GLU A 193 40.96 2.97 -0.87
C GLU A 193 39.68 2.12 -0.62
N LYS A 194 38.59 2.68 -0.07
CA LYS A 194 37.43 1.86 0.34
C LYS A 194 36.03 2.33 -0.03
N ASP A 195 35.88 3.21 -1.02
CA ASP A 195 34.55 3.58 -1.56
C ASP A 195 34.45 3.60 -3.10
N GLU A 196 35.45 3.09 -3.83
CA GLU A 196 35.50 3.24 -5.30
C GLU A 196 34.37 2.54 -6.08
N SER A 197 33.63 1.61 -5.47
CA SER A 197 32.70 0.75 -6.25
C SER A 197 31.36 1.40 -6.63
N ASN A 198 30.93 2.50 -5.99
CA ASN A 198 29.60 3.10 -6.21
C ASN A 198 29.63 4.57 -6.66
N VAL A 199 30.81 5.13 -6.90
CA VAL A 199 30.96 6.55 -7.22
C VAL A 199 31.14 6.73 -8.71
N ILE A 200 30.30 7.54 -9.34
CA ILE A 200 30.34 7.80 -10.79
C ILE A 200 31.00 9.15 -11.08
N ASN A 201 31.75 9.22 -12.19
CA ASN A 201 32.41 10.45 -12.63
C ASN A 201 31.48 11.33 -13.48
N GLU A 202 30.57 10.71 -14.23
CA GLU A 202 29.59 11.39 -15.08
C GLU A 202 28.20 10.81 -14.84
N CYS A 203 27.20 11.69 -14.81
CA CYS A 203 25.81 11.33 -14.66
C CYS A 203 25.13 11.23 -16.03
N PHE A 204 24.55 10.07 -16.34
CA PHE A 204 23.69 9.92 -17.53
C PHE A 204 22.19 10.06 -17.21
N MET A 205 21.86 10.43 -15.96
CA MET A 205 20.47 10.50 -15.51
C MET A 205 19.82 11.79 -15.96
N VAL A 206 18.74 11.63 -16.73
CA VAL A 206 17.84 12.71 -17.13
C VAL A 206 16.54 12.54 -16.37
N HIS A 207 15.95 13.62 -15.86
CA HIS A 207 14.61 13.61 -15.30
C HIS A 207 13.68 14.54 -16.07
N PRO A 208 12.39 14.22 -16.19
CA PRO A 208 11.41 15.19 -16.66
C PRO A 208 11.31 16.34 -15.66
N ASN A 209 11.11 17.58 -16.13
CA ASN A 209 11.02 18.75 -15.24
C ASN A 209 9.89 18.65 -14.20
N SER A 210 8.83 17.88 -14.49
CA SER A 210 7.76 17.55 -13.54
C SER A 210 8.19 16.70 -12.31
N THR A 211 9.44 16.25 -12.24
CA THR A 211 9.94 15.44 -11.12
C THR A 211 10.11 16.28 -9.86
N ARG A 212 9.58 15.79 -8.73
CA ARG A 212 9.66 16.45 -7.42
C ARG A 212 11.02 16.29 -6.72
N SER A 213 11.82 15.31 -7.12
CA SER A 213 13.18 15.17 -6.59
C SER A 213 14.08 16.19 -7.25
N ASP A 214 14.76 16.96 -6.40
CA ASP A 214 15.86 17.84 -6.79
C ASP A 214 17.20 17.24 -6.38
N THR A 215 17.26 15.97 -5.95
CA THR A 215 18.52 15.32 -5.55
C THR A 215 18.85 14.14 -6.44
N CYS A 216 20.12 14.02 -6.78
CA CYS A 216 20.64 12.91 -7.55
C CYS A 216 20.75 11.67 -6.65
N PRO A 217 20.30 10.49 -7.12
CA PRO A 217 20.45 9.26 -6.34
C PRO A 217 21.89 8.75 -6.28
N PHE A 218 22.74 9.18 -7.23
CA PHE A 218 24.13 8.77 -7.30
C PHE A 218 25.05 9.65 -6.46
N LEU A 219 26.17 9.04 -6.08
CA LEU A 219 27.28 9.70 -5.39
C LEU A 219 28.36 10.04 -6.42
N TYR A 220 28.94 11.23 -6.33
CA TYR A 220 29.97 11.73 -7.24
C TYR A 220 31.30 11.96 -6.53
N LYS A 221 32.39 11.67 -7.23
CA LYS A 221 33.76 11.90 -6.74
C LYS A 221 34.22 13.27 -7.23
N ILE A 222 34.34 14.23 -6.32
CA ILE A 222 35.00 15.51 -6.60
C ILE A 222 36.32 15.53 -5.84
N GLY A 223 37.41 15.20 -6.52
CA GLY A 223 38.71 14.98 -5.86
C GLY A 223 38.64 13.81 -4.87
N ASN A 224 38.88 14.06 -3.59
CA ASN A 224 38.79 13.05 -2.51
C ASN A 224 37.46 13.10 -1.74
N ARG A 225 36.45 13.83 -2.23
CA ARG A 225 35.14 13.95 -1.57
C ARG A 225 34.08 13.21 -2.36
N ILE A 226 33.24 12.48 -1.63
CA ILE A 226 31.99 11.91 -2.13
C ILE A 226 30.88 12.92 -1.83
N VAL A 227 30.22 13.40 -2.87
CA VAL A 227 29.11 14.36 -2.75
C VAL A 227 27.83 13.78 -3.34
N LYS A 228 26.69 14.24 -2.83
CA LYS A 228 25.37 13.94 -3.35
C LYS A 228 24.75 15.24 -3.83
N GLU A 229 24.55 15.33 -5.14
CA GLU A 229 24.33 16.62 -5.81
C GLU A 229 22.89 16.85 -6.22
N ILE A 230 22.57 18.11 -6.51
CA ILE A 230 21.22 18.55 -6.87
C ILE A 230 20.98 18.34 -8.37
N ILE A 231 19.75 17.96 -8.73
CA ILE A 231 19.30 17.89 -10.12
C ILE A 231 18.57 19.18 -10.43
N ASN A 232 19.16 19.97 -11.32
CA ASN A 232 18.64 21.29 -11.66
C ASN A 232 17.98 21.28 -13.03
N LYS A 233 16.97 22.14 -13.20
CA LYS A 233 16.38 22.41 -14.51
C LYS A 233 17.44 23.07 -15.39
N LYS A 234 17.53 22.70 -16.67
CA LYS A 234 18.35 23.46 -17.63
C LYS A 234 17.90 24.92 -17.66
N ALA A 235 18.87 25.84 -17.67
CA ALA A 235 18.62 27.28 -17.63
C ALA A 235 17.85 27.79 -18.87
N GLN A 236 18.10 27.18 -20.03
CA GLN A 236 17.41 27.53 -21.28
C GLN A 236 16.01 26.92 -21.35
N PRO A 237 15.02 27.65 -21.93
CA PRO A 237 13.70 27.10 -22.20
C PRO A 237 13.81 25.94 -23.20
N CYS A 238 12.98 24.92 -23.02
CA CYS A 238 13.02 23.76 -23.87
C CYS A 238 12.55 24.13 -25.29
N PRO A 239 13.32 23.81 -26.35
CA PRO A 239 12.92 24.14 -27.71
C PRO A 239 11.81 23.22 -28.23
N VAL A 240 11.51 22.12 -27.52
CA VAL A 240 10.65 21.06 -28.06
C VAL A 240 9.17 21.39 -27.96
N LYS A 241 8.49 21.33 -29.11
CA LYS A 241 7.05 21.48 -29.26
C LYS A 241 6.46 20.22 -29.86
N PHE A 242 5.27 19.86 -29.38
CA PHE A 242 4.50 18.74 -29.90
C PHE A 242 3.17 19.23 -30.43
N TYR A 243 2.81 18.75 -31.62
CA TYR A 243 1.51 18.93 -32.23
C TYR A 243 0.86 17.57 -32.39
N HIS A 244 -0.42 17.49 -32.09
CA HIS A 244 -1.20 16.28 -32.25
C HIS A 244 -2.46 16.61 -33.04
N ILE A 245 -2.65 15.92 -34.16
CA ILE A 245 -3.72 16.18 -35.12
C ILE A 245 -4.57 14.92 -35.23
N ILE A 246 -5.85 15.06 -34.87
CA ILE A 246 -6.82 13.97 -34.85
C ILE A 246 -8.03 14.39 -35.70
N PRO A 247 -8.39 13.63 -36.76
CA PRO A 247 -9.66 13.81 -37.45
C PRO A 247 -10.87 13.66 -36.51
N GLU A 248 -11.89 14.51 -36.65
CA GLU A 248 -13.12 14.35 -35.85
C GLU A 248 -13.88 13.06 -36.21
N ASN A 249 -13.76 12.61 -37.46
CA ASN A 249 -14.33 11.35 -37.92
C ASN A 249 -13.21 10.33 -38.19
N LEU A 250 -12.88 9.56 -37.15
CA LEU A 250 -11.86 8.50 -37.22
C LEU A 250 -12.34 7.23 -37.95
N LYS A 251 -13.65 7.10 -38.24
CA LYS A 251 -14.17 5.95 -38.99
C LYS A 251 -13.81 6.05 -40.46
N ASP A 252 -14.01 7.23 -41.04
CA ASP A 252 -13.72 7.48 -42.45
C ASP A 252 -12.26 7.87 -42.67
N TYR A 253 -11.61 8.49 -41.66
CA TYR A 253 -10.23 8.96 -41.71
C TYR A 253 -9.42 8.43 -40.51
N PRO A 254 -8.99 7.15 -40.55
CA PRO A 254 -8.37 6.45 -39.42
C PRO A 254 -6.87 6.77 -39.26
N PHE A 255 -6.50 8.04 -39.40
CA PHE A 255 -5.10 8.47 -39.29
C PHE A 255 -4.92 9.55 -38.24
N ILE A 256 -3.98 9.34 -37.33
CA ILE A 256 -3.58 10.32 -36.32
C ILE A 256 -2.14 10.75 -36.59
N VAL A 257 -1.84 12.03 -36.42
CA VAL A 257 -0.48 12.54 -36.62
C VAL A 257 0.05 13.19 -35.36
N THR A 258 1.22 12.76 -34.90
CA THR A 258 2.01 13.45 -33.87
C THR A 258 3.26 14.05 -34.51
N ILE A 259 3.47 15.35 -34.29
CA ILE A 259 4.62 16.08 -34.83
C ILE A 259 5.43 16.62 -33.67
N SER A 260 6.74 16.39 -33.69
CA SER A 260 7.71 16.92 -32.75
C SER A 260 8.65 17.88 -33.47
N VAL A 261 8.91 19.06 -32.90
CA VAL A 261 9.86 20.05 -33.41
C VAL A 261 10.82 20.43 -32.31
N GLY A 262 12.11 20.50 -32.60
CA GLY A 262 13.20 20.72 -31.63
C GLY A 262 13.76 19.41 -31.07
N ILE A 263 14.94 19.50 -30.44
CA ILE A 263 15.67 18.35 -29.88
C ILE A 263 16.02 18.54 -28.39
N HIS A 264 15.92 17.47 -27.61
CA HIS A 264 16.57 17.33 -26.30
C HIS A 264 16.66 15.84 -25.91
N PRO A 265 17.54 15.45 -24.97
CA PRO A 265 17.65 14.06 -24.51
C PRO A 265 16.33 13.53 -23.90
N PRO A 266 15.86 12.33 -24.26
CA PRO A 266 14.61 11.79 -23.73
C PRO A 266 14.72 11.48 -22.22
N PRO A 267 13.73 11.87 -21.39
CA PRO A 267 13.67 11.42 -20.00
C PRO A 267 13.34 9.92 -19.95
N PRO A 268 13.63 9.20 -18.86
CA PRO A 268 13.32 7.78 -18.71
C PRO A 268 11.80 7.53 -18.63
N PRO A 269 11.33 6.35 -19.08
CA PRO A 269 9.90 6.05 -19.14
C PRO A 269 9.32 5.89 -17.73
N ARG A 270 8.33 6.72 -17.42
CA ARG A 270 7.70 6.74 -16.09
C ARG A 270 6.26 6.25 -16.13
N LYS A 271 5.51 6.63 -17.18
CA LYS A 271 4.12 6.20 -17.37
C LYS A 271 4.11 4.83 -18.03
N THR A 272 3.16 3.97 -17.70
CA THR A 272 2.98 2.72 -18.46
C THR A 272 2.11 3.08 -19.64
N LEU A 273 2.48 2.65 -20.85
CA LEU A 273 1.63 2.76 -22.03
C LEU A 273 0.19 2.31 -21.75
N TYR A 274 -0.76 3.05 -22.31
CA TYR A 274 -2.19 2.85 -22.03
C TYR A 274 -2.64 1.42 -22.33
N ASN A 275 -2.25 0.86 -23.48
CA ASN A 275 -2.65 -0.48 -23.90
C ASN A 275 -2.19 -1.56 -22.91
N ILE A 276 -0.91 -1.49 -22.52
CA ILE A 276 -0.31 -2.41 -21.54
C ILE A 276 -1.00 -2.26 -20.19
N LYS A 277 -1.21 -1.03 -19.74
CA LYS A 277 -1.94 -0.76 -18.50
C LYS A 277 -3.36 -1.33 -18.53
N ASN A 278 -4.09 -1.15 -19.63
CA ASN A 278 -5.47 -1.61 -19.79
C ASN A 278 -5.55 -3.14 -19.80
N GLN A 279 -4.64 -3.81 -20.50
CA GLN A 279 -4.54 -5.27 -20.50
C GLN A 279 -4.22 -5.82 -19.10
N LEU A 280 -3.25 -5.22 -18.40
CA LEU A 280 -2.95 -5.59 -17.00
C LEU A 280 -4.13 -5.33 -16.07
N GLN A 281 -4.84 -4.22 -16.26
CA GLN A 281 -6.02 -3.87 -15.46
C GLN A 281 -7.13 -4.92 -15.64
N LYS A 282 -7.40 -5.34 -16.88
CA LYS A 282 -8.37 -6.42 -17.17
C LYS A 282 -8.00 -7.74 -16.48
N ILE A 283 -6.70 -8.07 -16.42
CA ILE A 283 -6.24 -9.27 -15.71
C ILE A 283 -6.50 -9.12 -14.21
N ILE A 284 -6.18 -7.96 -13.62
CA ILE A 284 -6.40 -7.67 -12.20
C ILE A 284 -7.90 -7.71 -11.86
N ASP A 285 -8.76 -7.16 -12.73
CA ASP A 285 -10.19 -7.07 -12.48
C ASP A 285 -10.89 -8.44 -12.49
N ASN A 286 -10.28 -9.43 -13.15
CA ASN A 286 -10.74 -10.83 -13.17
C ASN A 286 -10.21 -11.67 -12.00
N GLU A 287 -9.35 -11.12 -11.15
CA GLU A 287 -8.79 -11.80 -9.99
C GLU A 287 -9.56 -11.49 -8.70
N HIS A 288 -9.48 -12.38 -7.72
CA HIS A 288 -10.01 -12.13 -6.39
C HIS A 288 -9.16 -11.07 -5.65
N ILE A 289 -9.63 -9.82 -5.64
CA ILE A 289 -8.80 -8.65 -5.27
C ILE A 289 -8.50 -8.50 -3.77
N LEU A 290 -9.31 -9.13 -2.90
CA LEU A 290 -9.25 -8.92 -1.46
C LEU A 290 -7.92 -9.37 -0.86
N ASP A 291 -7.39 -10.51 -1.31
CA ASP A 291 -6.13 -11.07 -0.82
C ASP A 291 -4.97 -10.92 -1.82
N LEU A 292 -5.22 -10.23 -2.94
CA LEU A 292 -4.25 -10.06 -4.02
C LEU A 292 -3.17 -9.05 -3.62
N ILE A 293 -1.91 -9.44 -3.80
CA ILE A 293 -0.75 -8.55 -3.70
C ILE A 293 0.08 -8.70 -4.98
N ALA A 294 0.92 -7.71 -5.29
CA ALA A 294 1.73 -7.73 -6.52
C ALA A 294 2.49 -9.06 -6.70
N ARG A 295 3.10 -9.58 -5.63
CA ARG A 295 3.80 -10.87 -5.65
C ARG A 295 2.88 -12.05 -5.99
N LYS A 296 1.68 -12.10 -5.40
CA LYS A 296 0.69 -13.16 -5.69
C LYS A 296 0.20 -13.07 -7.12
N LEU A 297 -0.08 -11.86 -7.61
CA LEU A 297 -0.49 -11.64 -9.00
C LEU A 297 0.57 -12.21 -9.95
N LEU A 298 1.84 -11.83 -9.77
CA LEU A 298 2.97 -12.26 -10.60
C LEU A 298 3.21 -13.78 -10.59
N THR A 299 2.69 -14.51 -9.60
CA THR A 299 2.81 -15.99 -9.55
C THR A 299 1.61 -16.72 -10.15
N ARG A 300 0.49 -16.05 -10.43
CA ARG A 300 -0.74 -16.65 -11.02
C ARG A 300 -0.48 -17.17 -12.45
N SER A 301 -1.25 -18.17 -12.85
CA SER A 301 -1.18 -18.75 -14.21
C SER A 301 -1.57 -17.74 -15.28
N ILE A 302 -2.62 -16.94 -15.05
CA ILE A 302 -3.16 -16.01 -16.05
C ILE A 302 -2.13 -14.96 -16.49
N ILE A 303 -1.37 -14.38 -15.55
CA ILE A 303 -0.34 -13.40 -15.88
C ILE A 303 0.87 -14.07 -16.53
N LYS A 304 1.22 -15.30 -16.13
CA LYS A 304 2.33 -16.05 -16.72
C LYS A 304 2.04 -16.40 -18.18
N THR A 305 0.81 -16.80 -18.48
CA THR A 305 0.35 -17.04 -19.85
C THR A 305 0.37 -15.75 -20.66
N TYR A 306 -0.13 -14.64 -20.09
CA TYR A 306 -0.09 -13.33 -20.74
C TYR A 306 1.34 -12.85 -21.05
N LEU A 307 2.28 -13.10 -20.15
CA LEU A 307 3.69 -12.75 -20.34
C LEU A 307 4.43 -13.69 -21.30
N ASN A 308 3.88 -14.87 -21.59
CA ASN A 308 4.50 -15.88 -22.45
C ASN A 308 5.98 -16.17 -22.09
N GLY A 309 6.25 -16.35 -20.80
CA GLY A 309 7.61 -16.62 -20.28
C GLY A 309 8.51 -15.39 -20.12
N LYS A 310 8.08 -14.20 -20.54
CA LYS A 310 8.82 -12.94 -20.35
C LYS A 310 8.66 -12.38 -18.93
N GLN A 311 9.58 -11.52 -18.52
CA GLN A 311 9.41 -10.75 -17.29
C GLN A 311 8.45 -9.58 -17.52
N ILE A 312 7.82 -9.10 -16.44
CA ILE A 312 6.88 -7.97 -16.55
C ILE A 312 7.58 -6.66 -16.95
N SER A 313 8.87 -6.53 -16.65
CA SER A 313 9.72 -5.42 -17.12
C SER A 313 9.89 -5.41 -18.65
N ASP A 314 9.80 -6.58 -19.30
CA ASP A 314 9.97 -6.72 -20.74
C ASP A 314 8.75 -6.19 -21.50
N LEU A 315 7.59 -6.12 -20.84
CA LEU A 315 6.43 -5.42 -21.39
C LEU A 315 6.67 -3.91 -21.42
N HIS A 316 7.20 -3.37 -20.31
CA HIS A 316 7.48 -1.94 -20.20
C HIS A 316 8.43 -1.65 -19.03
N PRO A 317 9.49 -0.83 -19.21
CA PRO A 317 10.47 -0.56 -18.15
C PRO A 317 9.85 -0.01 -16.86
N SER A 318 8.77 0.78 -16.97
CA SER A 318 8.09 1.33 -15.79
C SER A 318 7.42 0.29 -14.88
N LEU A 319 7.23 -0.95 -15.37
CA LEU A 319 6.63 -2.05 -14.61
C LEU A 319 7.66 -2.82 -13.77
N ASN A 320 8.95 -2.52 -13.91
CA ASN A 320 9.98 -3.02 -13.00
C ASN A 320 9.72 -2.58 -11.54
N ASN A 321 9.01 -1.47 -11.35
CA ASN A 321 8.55 -1.03 -10.04
C ASN A 321 7.26 -1.76 -9.63
N GLN A 322 7.38 -2.76 -8.75
CA GLN A 322 6.23 -3.50 -8.20
C GLN A 322 5.21 -2.62 -7.48
N SER A 323 5.60 -1.47 -6.91
CA SER A 323 4.65 -0.53 -6.29
C SER A 323 3.61 -0.02 -7.30
N LYS A 324 3.92 -0.02 -8.59
CA LYS A 324 2.97 0.36 -9.65
C LYS A 324 1.88 -0.69 -9.86
N ILE A 325 2.25 -1.97 -9.74
CA ILE A 325 1.29 -3.09 -9.75
C ILE A 325 0.43 -3.00 -8.49
N SER A 326 1.04 -2.79 -7.32
CA SER A 326 0.31 -2.58 -6.07
C SER A 326 -0.68 -1.41 -6.21
N TYR A 327 -0.28 -0.30 -6.84
CA TYR A 327 -1.19 0.82 -7.09
C TYR A 327 -2.41 0.41 -7.94
N TYR A 328 -2.24 -0.39 -9.00
CA TYR A 328 -3.37 -0.87 -9.80
C TYR A 328 -4.30 -1.79 -8.99
N ILE A 329 -3.73 -2.70 -8.21
CA ILE A 329 -4.48 -3.59 -7.30
C ILE A 329 -5.26 -2.77 -6.26
N GLU A 330 -4.62 -1.82 -5.58
CA GLU A 330 -5.28 -0.96 -4.59
C GLU A 330 -6.36 -0.09 -5.21
N LYS A 331 -6.15 0.40 -6.44
CA LYS A 331 -7.15 1.16 -7.17
C LYS A 331 -8.40 0.32 -7.43
N THR A 332 -8.25 -0.91 -7.93
CA THR A 332 -9.38 -1.84 -8.12
C THR A 332 -10.03 -2.17 -6.79
N ARG A 333 -9.25 -2.47 -5.75
CA ARG A 333 -9.77 -2.79 -4.42
C ARG A 333 -10.62 -1.67 -3.84
N ARG A 334 -10.17 -0.41 -3.92
CA ARG A 334 -10.94 0.76 -3.46
C ARG A 334 -12.20 1.00 -4.28
N SER A 335 -12.19 0.62 -5.56
CA SER A 335 -13.38 0.72 -6.42
C SER A 335 -14.42 -0.35 -6.09
N GLN A 336 -13.99 -1.58 -5.82
CA GLN A 336 -14.89 -2.70 -5.51
C GLN A 336 -15.33 -2.70 -4.04
N TYR A 337 -14.45 -2.28 -3.12
CA TYR A 337 -14.64 -2.27 -1.67
C TYR A 337 -14.36 -0.86 -1.11
N PRO A 338 -15.25 0.12 -1.36
CA PRO A 338 -15.03 1.51 -0.98
C PRO A 338 -14.89 1.74 0.53
N PHE A 339 -15.49 0.88 1.35
CA PHE A 339 -15.41 0.93 2.81
C PHE A 339 -14.30 0.02 3.38
N GLY A 340 -13.44 -0.54 2.52
CA GLY A 340 -12.33 -1.39 2.91
C GLY A 340 -12.75 -2.79 3.37
N GLN A 341 -11.92 -3.42 4.18
CA GLN A 341 -12.08 -4.81 4.66
C GLN A 341 -12.35 -4.90 6.16
N ASN A 342 -12.55 -3.77 6.83
CA ASN A 342 -12.86 -3.73 8.25
C ASN A 342 -14.39 -3.89 8.48
N ILE A 343 -14.84 -3.69 9.71
CA ILE A 343 -16.26 -3.82 10.08
C ILE A 343 -17.21 -2.93 9.25
N LEU A 344 -16.76 -1.77 8.76
CA LEU A 344 -17.56 -0.93 7.86
C LEU A 344 -17.73 -1.57 6.48
N GLY A 345 -16.68 -2.23 5.97
CA GLY A 345 -16.76 -3.04 4.76
C GLY A 345 -17.75 -4.20 4.91
N VAL A 346 -17.72 -4.89 6.06
CA VAL A 346 -18.67 -5.98 6.38
C VAL A 346 -20.11 -5.46 6.44
N ALA A 347 -20.34 -4.32 7.08
CA ALA A 347 -21.66 -3.69 7.13
C ALA A 347 -22.17 -3.30 5.73
N TYR A 348 -21.29 -2.75 4.89
CA TYR A 348 -21.64 -2.43 3.51
C TYR A 348 -22.00 -3.67 2.70
N GLU A 349 -21.25 -4.77 2.83
CA GLU A 349 -21.58 -6.04 2.17
C GLU A 349 -22.91 -6.62 2.68
N PHE A 350 -23.19 -6.52 3.98
CA PHE A 350 -24.49 -6.93 4.53
C PHE A 350 -25.65 -6.16 3.92
N MET A 351 -25.54 -4.83 3.80
CA MET A 351 -26.58 -4.01 3.17
C MET A 351 -26.74 -4.33 1.68
N LYS A 352 -25.64 -4.58 0.97
CA LYS A 352 -25.66 -4.94 -0.46
C LYS A 352 -26.32 -6.30 -0.71
N HIS A 353 -26.16 -7.23 0.22
CA HIS A 353 -26.70 -8.59 0.14
C HIS A 353 -28.02 -8.78 0.89
N GLU A 354 -28.64 -7.71 1.42
CA GLU A 354 -29.91 -7.79 2.14
C GLU A 354 -31.04 -8.39 1.28
N MET A 355 -30.98 -8.18 -0.04
CA MET A 355 -31.93 -8.74 -1.02
C MET A 355 -31.53 -10.13 -1.58
N SER A 356 -30.42 -10.70 -1.11
CA SER A 356 -30.01 -12.06 -1.50
C SER A 356 -31.00 -13.09 -0.95
N THR A 357 -31.26 -14.15 -1.71
CA THR A 357 -32.10 -15.26 -1.25
C THR A 357 -31.48 -16.04 -0.10
N ASP A 358 -30.15 -15.99 0.03
CA ASP A 358 -29.40 -16.66 1.08
C ASP A 358 -28.12 -15.88 1.47
N PRO A 359 -28.23 -14.76 2.21
CA PRO A 359 -27.08 -13.95 2.58
C PRO A 359 -26.21 -14.67 3.62
N TYR A 360 -24.90 -14.75 3.38
CA TYR A 360 -23.98 -15.41 4.32
C TYR A 360 -23.86 -14.64 5.66
N ILE A 361 -23.86 -13.31 5.62
CA ILE A 361 -23.94 -12.48 6.82
C ILE A 361 -25.42 -12.40 7.20
N ARG A 362 -25.79 -13.00 8.33
CA ARG A 362 -27.19 -13.13 8.79
C ARG A 362 -27.63 -11.95 9.63
N SER A 363 -26.74 -11.46 10.49
CA SER A 363 -27.01 -10.30 11.34
C SER A 363 -25.73 -9.54 11.64
N ILE A 364 -25.88 -8.22 11.81
CA ILE A 364 -24.85 -7.34 12.34
C ILE A 364 -25.51 -6.50 13.42
N ARG A 365 -24.91 -6.51 14.61
CA ARG A 365 -25.33 -5.69 15.74
C ARG A 365 -24.17 -4.78 16.14
N PHE A 366 -24.37 -3.47 16.00
CA PHE A 366 -23.49 -2.47 16.58
C PHE A 366 -24.00 -2.11 17.98
N LEU A 367 -23.07 -2.07 18.93
CA LEU A 367 -23.30 -1.72 20.32
C LEU A 367 -22.49 -0.45 20.65
N ASP A 368 -22.63 0.06 21.88
CA ASP A 368 -21.98 1.30 22.32
C ASP A 368 -20.44 1.24 22.17
N ASN A 369 -19.81 2.39 21.91
CA ASN A 369 -18.35 2.55 21.91
C ASN A 369 -17.57 1.65 20.90
N GLY A 370 -18.15 1.37 19.72
CA GLY A 370 -17.45 0.61 18.66
C GLY A 370 -17.43 -0.90 18.89
N GLN A 371 -18.31 -1.38 19.75
CA GLN A 371 -18.59 -2.78 20.01
C GLN A 371 -19.48 -3.37 18.89
N TYR A 372 -19.24 -4.62 18.49
CA TYR A 372 -20.07 -5.27 17.47
C TYR A 372 -20.13 -6.79 17.61
N VAL A 373 -21.19 -7.36 17.02
CA VAL A 373 -21.38 -8.80 16.78
C VAL A 373 -21.82 -8.99 15.33
N VAL A 374 -21.16 -9.90 14.61
CA VAL A 374 -21.51 -10.27 13.23
C VAL A 374 -21.75 -11.77 13.20
N LEU A 375 -22.94 -12.21 12.82
CA LEU A 375 -23.28 -13.63 12.66
C LEU A 375 -23.23 -14.02 11.19
N CYS A 376 -22.48 -15.07 10.88
CA CYS A 376 -22.30 -15.59 9.53
C CYS A 376 -22.66 -17.08 9.46
N ALA A 377 -23.56 -17.45 8.55
CA ALA A 377 -23.94 -18.82 8.25
C ALA A 377 -24.67 -18.89 6.92
N THR A 378 -24.74 -20.07 6.29
CA THR A 378 -25.66 -20.36 5.18
C THR A 378 -27.00 -20.85 5.71
N LYS A 379 -28.08 -20.74 4.93
CA LYS A 379 -29.41 -21.23 5.34
C LYS A 379 -29.41 -22.74 5.55
N GLN A 380 -28.62 -23.47 4.75
CA GLN A 380 -28.46 -24.90 4.91
C GLN A 380 -27.78 -25.26 6.24
N GLN A 381 -26.76 -24.50 6.65
CA GLN A 381 -26.12 -24.69 7.95
C GLN A 381 -27.12 -24.44 9.10
N LEU A 382 -27.89 -23.36 9.04
CA LEU A 382 -28.87 -23.04 10.09
C LEU A 382 -29.99 -24.08 10.19
N LYS A 383 -30.45 -24.62 9.05
CA LYS A 383 -31.40 -25.74 9.03
C LYS A 383 -30.81 -27.01 9.64
N ALA A 384 -29.56 -27.33 9.30
CA ALA A 384 -28.88 -28.51 9.82
C ALA A 384 -28.68 -28.44 11.35
N ILE A 385 -28.48 -27.24 11.93
CA ILE A 385 -28.38 -27.09 13.40
C ILE A 385 -29.60 -27.65 14.13
N LYS A 386 -30.79 -27.54 13.54
CA LYS A 386 -32.03 -28.04 14.16
C LYS A 386 -32.07 -29.56 14.28
N GLU A 387 -31.35 -30.27 13.42
CA GLU A 387 -31.25 -31.73 13.44
C GLU A 387 -30.19 -32.23 14.44
N LEU A 388 -29.40 -31.33 15.02
CA LEU A 388 -28.35 -31.67 15.96
C LEU A 388 -28.91 -31.87 17.37
N THR A 389 -28.43 -32.90 18.05
CA THR A 389 -28.68 -33.16 19.47
C THR A 389 -27.73 -32.37 20.37
N TYR A 390 -26.61 -31.87 19.84
CA TYR A 390 -25.69 -31.00 20.56
C TYR A 390 -24.93 -30.06 19.63
N ILE A 391 -24.42 -28.98 20.19
CA ILE A 391 -23.46 -28.08 19.55
C ILE A 391 -22.29 -27.79 20.49
N GLU A 392 -21.15 -27.48 19.92
CA GLU A 392 -19.93 -27.03 20.58
C GLU A 392 -19.62 -25.59 20.18
N ILE A 393 -19.28 -24.74 21.16
CA ILE A 393 -18.94 -23.34 20.96
C ILE A 393 -17.50 -23.12 21.37
N ASP A 394 -16.63 -22.90 20.38
CA ASP A 394 -15.19 -22.68 20.56
C ASP A 394 -14.81 -21.23 20.23
N MET A 395 -13.87 -20.67 21.00
CA MET A 395 -13.32 -19.33 20.83
C MET A 395 -11.96 -19.36 20.14
N ALA A 396 -11.95 -18.98 18.85
CA ALA A 396 -10.74 -18.91 18.05
C ALA A 396 -10.12 -17.49 18.06
N PHE A 397 -9.06 -17.30 18.85
CA PHE A 397 -8.34 -16.01 18.92
C PHE A 397 -7.34 -15.77 17.77
N LYS A 398 -6.89 -16.82 17.07
CA LYS A 398 -5.70 -16.72 16.19
C LYS A 398 -5.99 -16.39 14.72
N ARG A 399 -7.23 -16.52 14.25
CA ARG A 399 -7.52 -16.38 12.81
C ARG A 399 -7.64 -14.92 12.37
N ILE A 400 -8.08 -14.03 13.27
CA ILE A 400 -8.22 -12.61 12.98
C ILE A 400 -7.18 -11.82 13.78
N HIS A 401 -6.40 -11.03 13.07
CA HIS A 401 -5.47 -10.11 13.70
C HIS A 401 -6.20 -8.85 14.16
N GLY A 402 -6.19 -8.55 15.45
CA GLY A 402 -6.71 -7.30 16.01
C GLY A 402 -7.55 -7.51 17.26
N LYS A 403 -8.57 -6.65 17.45
CA LYS A 403 -9.48 -6.71 18.61
C LYS A 403 -10.68 -7.64 18.39
N THR A 404 -10.82 -8.23 17.20
CA THR A 404 -11.94 -9.10 16.84
C THR A 404 -11.57 -10.54 17.10
N ASN A 405 -12.40 -11.23 17.85
CA ASN A 405 -12.35 -12.66 18.07
C ASN A 405 -13.36 -13.36 17.16
N GLU A 406 -13.08 -14.61 16.81
CA GLU A 406 -13.98 -15.49 16.10
C GLU A 406 -14.52 -16.57 17.04
N TRP A 407 -15.80 -16.85 16.89
CA TRP A 407 -16.56 -17.86 17.60
C TRP A 407 -17.09 -18.87 16.60
N GLU A 408 -16.79 -20.14 16.81
CA GLU A 408 -17.25 -21.22 15.94
C GLU A 408 -18.32 -22.02 16.69
N VAL A 409 -19.55 -22.06 16.14
CA VAL A 409 -20.56 -23.04 16.55
C VAL A 409 -20.41 -24.25 15.66
N SER A 410 -19.97 -25.35 16.24
CA SER A 410 -19.56 -26.55 15.54
C SER A 410 -20.25 -27.78 16.13
N ALA A 411 -20.26 -28.89 15.41
CA ALA A 411 -20.61 -30.19 15.97
C ALA A 411 -19.85 -31.30 15.22
N TYR A 412 -19.57 -32.39 15.92
CA TYR A 412 -18.96 -33.57 15.32
C TYR A 412 -20.04 -34.48 14.71
N LEU A 413 -19.92 -34.72 13.41
CA LEU A 413 -20.87 -35.53 12.66
C LEU A 413 -20.34 -36.94 12.45
N TYR A 414 -20.90 -37.93 13.14
CA TYR A 414 -20.47 -39.33 13.05
C TYR A 414 -20.50 -39.92 11.65
N HIS A 415 -21.52 -39.59 10.86
CA HIS A 415 -21.64 -40.12 9.50
C HIS A 415 -20.54 -39.61 8.56
N THR A 416 -19.90 -38.47 8.87
CA THR A 416 -18.73 -37.96 8.11
C THR A 416 -17.40 -38.08 8.85
N GLN A 417 -17.43 -38.47 10.14
CA GLN A 417 -16.28 -38.52 11.04
C GLN A 417 -15.52 -37.19 11.12
N LYS A 418 -16.23 -36.06 11.06
CA LYS A 418 -15.64 -34.71 11.02
C LYS A 418 -16.42 -33.73 11.89
N THR A 419 -15.70 -32.82 12.52
CA THR A 419 -16.26 -31.59 13.11
C THR A 419 -16.53 -30.59 11.99
N LEU A 420 -17.77 -30.12 11.90
CA LEU A 420 -18.16 -29.05 10.97
C LEU A 420 -18.55 -27.79 11.73
N THR A 421 -18.12 -26.63 11.24
CA THR A 421 -18.60 -25.33 11.71
C THR A 421 -19.88 -24.95 10.98
N PHE A 422 -20.95 -24.72 11.73
CA PHE A 422 -22.25 -24.32 11.19
C PHE A 422 -22.43 -22.80 11.22
N VAL A 423 -21.96 -22.14 12.27
CA VAL A 423 -22.06 -20.69 12.41
C VAL A 423 -20.72 -20.11 12.82
N ARG A 424 -20.36 -18.97 12.23
CA ARG A 424 -19.20 -18.16 12.61
C ARG A 424 -19.69 -16.84 13.15
N ILE A 425 -19.25 -16.45 14.34
CA ILE A 425 -19.60 -15.16 14.93
C ILE A 425 -18.32 -14.36 15.17
N PHE A 426 -18.33 -13.10 14.76
CA PHE A 426 -17.21 -12.19 14.94
C PHE A 426 -17.59 -11.08 15.91
N THR A 427 -16.81 -10.91 16.98
CA THR A 427 -17.07 -9.88 17.99
C THR A 427 -15.79 -9.37 18.62
N ASN A 428 -15.80 -8.14 19.11
CA ASN A 428 -14.71 -7.53 19.89
C ASN A 428 -15.05 -7.38 21.39
N ILE A 429 -16.01 -8.18 21.88
CA ILE A 429 -16.59 -8.04 23.22
C ILE A 429 -16.70 -9.40 23.88
N GLU A 430 -16.56 -9.43 25.20
CA GLU A 430 -16.57 -10.66 25.99
C GLU A 430 -17.47 -10.60 27.24
N THR A 431 -18.59 -9.87 27.17
CA THR A 431 -19.52 -9.70 28.30
C THR A 431 -20.75 -10.58 28.19
N ALA A 432 -21.31 -10.99 29.34
CA ALA A 432 -22.49 -11.85 29.40
C ALA A 432 -23.71 -11.26 28.67
N GLU A 433 -23.97 -9.96 28.81
CA GLU A 433 -25.10 -9.28 28.13
C GLU A 433 -24.99 -9.36 26.60
N VAL A 434 -23.76 -9.26 26.06
CA VAL A 434 -23.54 -9.39 24.62
C VAL A 434 -23.74 -10.82 24.17
N TYR A 435 -23.26 -11.79 24.96
CA TYR A 435 -23.48 -13.19 24.63
C TYR A 435 -24.95 -13.58 24.68
N LYS A 436 -25.73 -13.02 25.60
CA LYS A 436 -27.19 -13.15 25.59
C LYS A 436 -27.78 -12.64 24.26
N ASN A 437 -27.42 -11.43 23.83
CA ASN A 437 -27.88 -10.87 22.54
C ASN A 437 -27.43 -11.72 21.34
N LEU A 438 -26.24 -12.31 21.40
CA LEU A 438 -25.70 -13.20 20.38
C LEU A 438 -26.51 -14.51 20.29
N PHE A 439 -26.85 -15.13 21.43
CA PHE A 439 -27.71 -16.31 21.45
C PHE A 439 -29.10 -15.99 20.93
N GLU A 440 -29.66 -14.83 21.30
CA GLU A 440 -30.92 -14.34 20.75
C GLU A 440 -30.86 -14.20 19.23
N ASP A 441 -29.83 -13.54 18.69
CA ASP A 441 -29.64 -13.39 17.25
C ASP A 441 -29.47 -14.75 16.55
N LEU A 442 -28.71 -15.67 17.13
CA LEU A 442 -28.48 -17.02 16.59
C LEU A 442 -29.78 -17.81 16.46
N PHE A 443 -30.52 -17.98 17.56
CA PHE A 443 -31.74 -18.78 17.54
C PHE A 443 -32.84 -18.10 16.74
N THR A 444 -32.93 -16.77 16.74
CA THR A 444 -33.85 -16.03 15.87
C THR A 444 -33.53 -16.27 14.39
N CYS A 445 -32.26 -16.30 14.00
CA CYS A 445 -31.85 -16.63 12.63
C CYS A 445 -32.25 -18.06 12.24
N ILE A 446 -32.05 -19.03 13.15
CA ILE A 446 -32.46 -20.42 12.91
C ILE A 446 -33.98 -20.53 12.74
N GLU A 447 -34.76 -19.91 13.64
CA GLU A 447 -36.22 -19.91 13.57
C GLU A 447 -36.72 -19.25 12.28
N LYS A 448 -36.13 -18.12 11.88
CA LYS A 448 -36.46 -17.43 10.62
C LYS A 448 -36.20 -18.29 9.38
N ASP A 449 -35.08 -19.02 9.33
CA ASP A 449 -34.69 -19.80 8.15
C ASP A 449 -35.33 -21.19 8.07
N THR A 450 -35.73 -21.74 9.22
CA THR A 450 -36.49 -23.00 9.33
C THR A 450 -38.00 -22.77 9.21
N GLY A 451 -38.50 -21.60 9.62
CA GLY A 451 -39.93 -21.29 9.69
C GLY A 451 -40.63 -21.91 10.91
N GLU A 452 -39.86 -22.44 11.87
CA GLU A 452 -40.35 -23.17 13.03
C GLU A 452 -39.64 -22.69 14.30
N THR A 453 -40.30 -22.80 15.45
CA THR A 453 -39.69 -22.47 16.74
C THR A 453 -38.57 -23.44 17.09
N PHE A 454 -37.48 -22.95 17.66
CA PHE A 454 -36.36 -23.75 18.12
C PHE A 454 -36.56 -24.16 19.57
N ASN A 455 -36.49 -25.47 19.84
CA ASN A 455 -36.74 -26.07 21.13
C ASN A 455 -35.45 -26.58 21.78
N PHE A 456 -35.43 -26.53 23.10
CA PHE A 456 -34.39 -27.16 23.93
C PHE A 456 -34.96 -28.38 24.63
N TYR A 457 -34.20 -29.48 24.63
CA TYR A 457 -34.63 -30.77 25.15
C TYR A 457 -34.97 -30.71 26.64
N HIS A 458 -34.20 -30.00 27.46
CA HIS A 458 -34.48 -29.90 28.91
C HIS A 458 -35.78 -29.15 29.24
N ILE A 459 -36.33 -28.40 28.29
CA ILE A 459 -37.59 -27.66 28.47
C ILE A 459 -38.75 -28.39 27.75
N HIS A 460 -38.52 -28.91 26.55
CA HIS A 460 -39.58 -29.41 25.65
C HIS A 460 -39.50 -30.91 25.34
N GLY A 461 -38.43 -31.59 25.76
CA GLY A 461 -38.19 -33.01 25.49
C GLY A 461 -37.81 -33.35 24.04
N LYS A 462 -37.41 -32.36 23.22
CA LYS A 462 -37.01 -32.55 21.82
C LYS A 462 -35.99 -31.50 21.35
N GLU A 463 -35.35 -31.78 20.21
CA GLU A 463 -34.33 -30.94 19.53
C GLU A 463 -33.02 -30.86 20.33
N LEU A 464 -32.51 -29.66 20.61
CA LEU A 464 -31.15 -29.48 21.13
C LEU A 464 -31.03 -29.96 22.57
N GLY A 465 -30.24 -31.01 22.79
CA GLY A 465 -29.96 -31.63 24.07
C GLY A 465 -28.92 -30.89 24.91
N CYS A 466 -27.80 -30.53 24.27
CA CYS A 466 -26.64 -29.98 24.96
C CYS A 466 -25.97 -28.84 24.17
N ILE A 467 -25.40 -27.88 24.90
CA ILE A 467 -24.49 -26.87 24.36
C ILE A 467 -23.18 -26.99 25.15
N LEU A 468 -22.15 -27.50 24.48
CA LEU A 468 -20.80 -27.56 24.99
C LEU A 468 -20.17 -26.19 24.79
N VAL A 469 -19.88 -25.47 25.88
CA VAL A 469 -19.22 -24.16 25.83
C VAL A 469 -17.79 -24.29 26.32
N ASP A 470 -16.84 -23.61 25.67
CA ASP A 470 -15.52 -23.44 26.27
C ASP A 470 -15.65 -22.66 27.61
N GLN A 471 -14.68 -22.77 28.52
CA GLN A 471 -14.70 -22.24 29.90
C GLN A 471 -14.76 -20.69 30.01
N HIS A 472 -15.33 -19.99 29.03
CA HIS A 472 -15.55 -18.56 29.09
C HIS A 472 -16.76 -18.23 29.96
N LYS A 473 -16.52 -17.64 31.13
CA LYS A 473 -17.56 -17.24 32.08
C LYS A 473 -18.66 -16.38 31.45
N GLY A 474 -18.31 -15.49 30.51
CA GLY A 474 -19.30 -14.68 29.82
C GLY A 474 -20.26 -15.52 28.98
N GLN A 475 -19.75 -16.53 28.25
CA GLN A 475 -20.57 -17.44 27.43
C GLN A 475 -21.65 -18.12 28.25
N ALA A 476 -21.24 -18.79 29.33
CA ALA A 476 -22.16 -19.52 30.18
C ALA A 476 -23.21 -18.59 30.79
N LEU A 477 -22.80 -17.45 31.36
CA LEU A 477 -23.75 -16.49 31.93
C LEU A 477 -24.72 -15.94 30.88
N GLY A 478 -24.24 -15.59 29.70
CA GLY A 478 -25.07 -15.09 28.61
C GLY A 478 -26.09 -16.11 28.12
N LEU A 479 -25.69 -17.39 27.99
CA LEU A 479 -26.60 -18.49 27.66
C LEU A 479 -27.70 -18.66 28.71
N GLY A 480 -27.31 -18.70 29.99
CA GLY A 480 -28.27 -18.82 31.09
C GLY A 480 -29.25 -17.64 31.14
N GLN A 481 -28.77 -16.42 30.92
CA GLN A 481 -29.60 -15.21 30.85
C GLN A 481 -30.56 -15.23 29.67
N TYR A 482 -30.10 -15.67 28.49
CA TYR A 482 -30.95 -15.84 27.31
C TYR A 482 -32.08 -16.83 27.59
N LEU A 483 -31.73 -18.02 28.08
CA LEU A 483 -32.71 -19.08 28.36
C LEU A 483 -33.72 -18.64 29.42
N HIS A 484 -33.26 -17.99 30.50
CA HIS A 484 -34.15 -17.48 31.55
C HIS A 484 -35.11 -16.41 31.01
N SER A 485 -34.63 -15.56 30.09
CA SER A 485 -35.48 -14.54 29.47
C SER A 485 -36.58 -15.13 28.58
N LYS A 486 -36.32 -16.24 27.90
CA LYS A 486 -37.31 -16.94 27.05
C LYS A 486 -38.18 -17.92 27.86
N TYR A 487 -37.63 -18.50 28.93
CA TYR A 487 -38.23 -19.57 29.73
C TYR A 487 -38.02 -19.33 31.23
N PRO A 488 -38.78 -18.43 31.88
CA PRO A 488 -38.57 -18.06 33.28
C PRO A 488 -38.94 -19.16 34.30
N ILE A 489 -39.19 -20.39 33.84
CA ILE A 489 -39.48 -21.58 34.66
C ILE A 489 -38.27 -22.08 35.45
N PHE A 490 -37.06 -21.74 34.99
CA PHE A 490 -35.80 -22.07 35.65
C PHE A 490 -34.97 -20.80 35.80
N SER A 491 -34.16 -20.73 36.85
CA SER A 491 -33.13 -19.71 36.98
C SER A 491 -32.06 -19.88 35.89
N PRO A 492 -31.26 -18.84 35.57
CA PRO A 492 -30.14 -18.96 34.63
C PRO A 492 -29.19 -20.12 34.96
N ILE A 493 -29.07 -20.44 36.24
CA ILE A 493 -28.19 -21.49 36.76
C ILE A 493 -28.77 -22.88 36.51
N GLU A 494 -30.05 -23.08 36.80
CA GLU A 494 -30.74 -24.35 36.54
C GLU A 494 -30.76 -24.64 35.04
N HIS A 495 -30.97 -23.62 34.20
CA HIS A 495 -30.80 -23.75 32.76
C HIS A 495 -29.40 -24.22 32.39
N LEU A 496 -28.34 -23.62 32.94
CA LEU A 496 -26.98 -24.04 32.65
C LEU A 496 -26.71 -25.48 33.11
N GLN A 497 -27.18 -25.87 34.29
CA GLN A 497 -27.06 -27.24 34.77
C GLN A 497 -27.72 -28.22 33.79
N HIS A 498 -28.93 -27.93 33.34
CA HIS A 498 -29.63 -28.79 32.40
C HIS A 498 -28.98 -28.84 31.00
N ASN A 499 -28.42 -27.73 30.49
CA ASN A 499 -27.73 -27.73 29.19
C ASN A 499 -26.34 -28.37 29.25
N ILE A 500 -25.71 -28.38 30.43
CA ILE A 500 -24.48 -29.12 30.68
C ILE A 500 -24.80 -30.62 30.79
N GLN A 501 -25.92 -31.02 31.38
CA GLN A 501 -26.10 -32.37 31.90
C GLN A 501 -26.59 -33.46 30.92
N PHE A 502 -26.91 -33.15 29.66
CA PHE A 502 -27.59 -34.12 28.78
C PHE A 502 -26.95 -34.33 27.40
N CYS A 503 -26.06 -35.31 27.29
CA CYS A 503 -25.77 -35.94 26.01
C CYS A 503 -25.31 -37.40 26.22
N ASP A 504 -25.90 -38.35 25.50
CA ASP A 504 -25.46 -39.77 25.45
C ASP A 504 -24.19 -39.95 24.57
N GLU A 505 -23.46 -38.87 24.33
CA GLU A 505 -22.33 -38.79 23.42
C GLU A 505 -20.99 -39.14 24.11
N PRO A 506 -20.15 -40.00 23.51
CA PRO A 506 -18.81 -40.32 24.01
C PRO A 506 -17.97 -39.06 24.26
N GLY A 507 -17.49 -38.89 25.50
CA GLY A 507 -16.68 -37.74 25.92
C GLY A 507 -17.48 -36.56 26.49
N THR A 508 -18.79 -36.46 26.20
CA THR A 508 -19.65 -35.48 26.88
C THR A 508 -19.78 -35.82 28.35
N GLU A 509 -19.93 -37.09 28.72
CA GLU A 509 -20.00 -37.50 30.13
C GLU A 509 -18.74 -37.09 30.93
N ASP A 510 -17.56 -37.23 30.32
CA ASP A 510 -16.29 -36.82 30.94
C ASP A 510 -16.16 -35.30 31.03
N TRP A 511 -16.57 -34.58 29.99
CA TRP A 511 -16.62 -33.12 30.01
C TRP A 511 -17.59 -32.60 31.08
N VAL A 512 -18.78 -33.20 31.20
CA VAL A 512 -19.78 -32.86 32.22
C VAL A 512 -19.25 -33.16 33.62
N LYS A 513 -18.61 -34.31 33.81
CA LYS A 513 -17.95 -34.65 35.09
C LYS A 513 -16.90 -33.62 35.46
N ASP A 514 -16.08 -33.16 34.51
CA ASP A 514 -15.10 -32.09 34.71
C ASP A 514 -15.76 -30.75 35.08
N LYS A 515 -16.82 -30.35 34.36
CA LYS A 515 -17.50 -29.06 34.62
C LYS A 515 -18.33 -29.02 35.90
N LEU A 516 -18.83 -30.17 36.36
CA LEU A 516 -19.52 -30.30 37.64
C LEU A 516 -18.57 -30.33 38.84
N ILE A 517 -17.25 -30.35 38.64
CA ILE A 517 -16.30 -30.25 39.74
C ILE A 517 -16.54 -28.92 40.49
N PRO A 518 -16.76 -28.93 41.82
CA PRO A 518 -17.23 -27.76 42.55
C PRO A 518 -16.38 -26.49 42.37
N TRP A 519 -15.07 -26.61 42.17
CA TRP A 519 -14.17 -25.47 41.96
C TRP A 519 -14.18 -24.94 40.51
N VAL A 520 -14.44 -25.79 39.52
CA VAL A 520 -14.64 -25.41 38.10
C VAL A 520 -15.99 -24.70 37.96
N LEU A 521 -17.06 -25.31 38.49
CA LEU A 521 -18.42 -24.78 38.48
C LEU A 521 -18.53 -23.39 39.14
N SER A 522 -17.73 -23.15 40.19
CA SER A 522 -17.67 -21.87 40.90
C SER A 522 -16.82 -20.80 40.22
N GLY A 523 -16.00 -21.17 39.22
CA GLY A 523 -15.39 -20.22 38.29
C GLY A 523 -16.36 -19.79 37.18
N ILE A 524 -17.31 -20.66 36.82
CA ILE A 524 -18.31 -20.41 35.78
C ILE A 524 -19.48 -19.55 36.29
N SER A 525 -19.93 -19.78 37.54
CA SER A 525 -21.10 -19.09 38.10
C SER A 525 -20.91 -18.62 39.54
N VAL A 526 -21.38 -17.39 39.81
CA VAL A 526 -21.30 -16.75 41.13
C VAL A 526 -22.15 -17.48 42.18
N ALA A 527 -23.19 -18.20 41.78
CA ALA A 527 -24.05 -18.89 42.74
C ALA A 527 -23.38 -20.09 43.41
N PHE A 528 -22.34 -20.63 42.77
CA PHE A 528 -21.59 -21.76 43.31
C PHE A 528 -20.27 -21.34 43.96
N THR A 529 -19.88 -20.06 43.83
CA THR A 529 -18.66 -19.56 44.44
C THR A 529 -18.82 -19.32 45.94
N LYS A 530 -17.80 -19.69 46.72
CA LYS A 530 -17.70 -19.29 48.13
C LYS A 530 -16.87 -18.01 48.31
N MET A 531 -16.45 -17.42 47.18
CA MET A 531 -15.72 -16.16 47.07
C MET A 531 -16.67 -14.98 47.25
N ASP A 532 -16.16 -13.89 47.81
CA ASP A 532 -16.94 -12.65 47.92
C ASP A 532 -17.32 -12.12 46.52
N HIS A 533 -18.55 -11.61 46.37
CA HIS A 533 -19.08 -11.16 45.08
C HIS A 533 -18.26 -10.04 44.44
N VAL A 534 -17.70 -9.13 45.23
CA VAL A 534 -16.88 -8.02 44.72
C VAL A 534 -15.57 -8.57 44.16
N ILE A 535 -14.94 -9.49 44.88
CA ILE A 535 -13.67 -10.11 44.45
C ILE A 535 -13.91 -11.05 43.25
N TRP A 536 -15.04 -11.78 43.24
CA TRP A 536 -15.42 -12.64 42.11
C TRP A 536 -15.67 -11.85 40.83
N ASN A 537 -16.26 -10.65 40.93
CA ASN A 537 -16.47 -9.74 39.79
C ASN A 537 -15.17 -9.09 39.30
N GLN A 538 -14.15 -8.95 40.16
CA GLN A 538 -12.84 -8.39 39.82
C GLN A 538 -11.85 -9.42 39.27
N THR A 539 -12.17 -10.71 39.37
CA THR A 539 -11.29 -11.79 38.89
C THR A 539 -11.31 -11.82 37.36
N PRO A 540 -10.14 -11.82 36.67
CA PRO A 540 -10.07 -11.85 35.21
C PRO A 540 -10.86 -13.03 34.61
N ASN A 541 -11.60 -12.77 33.54
CA ASN A 541 -12.47 -13.76 32.88
C ASN A 541 -11.70 -14.74 31.96
N ASN A 542 -10.36 -14.82 32.07
CA ASN A 542 -9.55 -15.75 31.28
C ASN A 542 -9.27 -17.03 32.06
N THR A 543 -9.31 -18.15 31.33
CA THR A 543 -9.40 -19.52 31.83
C THR A 543 -8.31 -19.86 32.86
N ASN A 544 -7.04 -19.57 32.55
CA ASN A 544 -5.92 -19.97 33.42
C ASN A 544 -5.86 -19.21 34.77
N VAL A 545 -6.32 -17.96 34.82
CA VAL A 545 -6.23 -17.13 36.04
C VAL A 545 -7.46 -17.32 36.92
N GLY A 546 -8.64 -17.44 36.31
CA GLY A 546 -9.90 -17.73 37.02
C GLY A 546 -9.86 -19.07 37.74
N GLU A 547 -9.42 -20.14 37.07
CA GLU A 547 -9.33 -21.48 37.67
C GLU A 547 -8.40 -21.51 38.89
N SER A 548 -7.21 -20.90 38.78
CA SER A 548 -6.24 -20.83 39.87
C SER A 548 -6.76 -20.00 41.07
N ALA A 549 -7.46 -18.90 40.80
CA ALA A 549 -8.03 -18.03 41.83
C ALA A 549 -9.20 -18.71 42.56
N HIS A 550 -10.10 -19.36 41.82
CA HIS A 550 -11.26 -20.05 42.40
C HIS A 550 -10.89 -21.36 43.09
N ALA A 551 -9.93 -22.13 42.56
CA ALA A 551 -9.42 -23.33 43.20
C ALA A 551 -8.89 -23.04 44.61
N ASN A 552 -8.05 -22.01 44.77
CA ASN A 552 -7.45 -21.68 46.06
C ASN A 552 -8.46 -21.25 47.13
N VAL A 553 -9.47 -20.45 46.77
CA VAL A 553 -10.48 -19.95 47.71
C VAL A 553 -11.50 -21.02 48.09
N ASN A 554 -11.89 -21.88 47.14
CA ASN A 554 -12.90 -22.91 47.36
C ASN A 554 -12.34 -24.20 47.98
N HIS A 555 -11.02 -24.44 47.90
CA HIS A 555 -10.33 -25.57 48.53
C HIS A 555 -9.95 -25.31 50.02
N ASN A 556 -9.65 -24.07 50.43
CA ASN A 556 -9.00 -23.76 51.72
C ASN A 556 -9.91 -23.18 52.83
N LYS A 557 -11.05 -23.80 53.15
CA LYS A 557 -11.77 -23.49 54.42
C LYS A 557 -11.85 -24.67 55.39
N LYS A 558 -10.67 -25.16 55.78
CA LYS A 558 -10.42 -25.65 57.15
C LYS A 558 -9.33 -24.79 57.82
N ARG A 559 -9.63 -23.50 58.10
CA ARG A 559 -9.17 -22.81 59.33
C ARG A 559 -9.70 -21.37 59.46
N ARG A 560 -10.56 -21.23 60.48
CA ARG A 560 -10.85 -20.08 61.38
C ARG A 560 -11.34 -18.74 60.81
N LYS A 561 -12.62 -18.48 61.09
CA LYS A 561 -13.09 -17.18 61.58
C LYS A 561 -12.38 -16.85 62.90
N GLY A 562 -11.82 -15.65 63.05
CA GLY A 562 -11.36 -15.12 64.35
C GLY A 562 -10.13 -14.22 64.26
N LYS A 563 -10.38 -12.90 64.29
CA LYS A 563 -9.55 -11.71 64.60
C LYS A 563 -8.03 -11.89 64.87
N GLN A 564 -7.24 -10.99 64.29
CA GLN A 564 -5.86 -10.66 64.69
C GLN A 564 -5.73 -10.49 66.23
N PRO A 565 -4.60 -10.88 66.86
CA PRO A 565 -3.50 -9.91 67.05
C PRO A 565 -2.06 -10.49 67.00
N VAL A 566 -1.16 -9.69 66.41
CA VAL A 566 0.18 -9.24 66.85
C VAL A 566 1.08 -10.14 67.74
N LEU A 567 2.30 -10.39 67.22
CA LEU A 567 3.61 -10.72 67.85
C LEU A 567 3.75 -11.97 68.75
N SER A 568 4.57 -12.93 68.32
CA SER A 568 5.94 -13.11 68.86
C SER A 568 6.63 -14.36 68.29
N SER A 569 7.91 -14.19 68.00
CA SER A 569 8.86 -15.11 67.41
C SER A 569 9.59 -15.97 68.45
N SER A 570 9.91 -17.22 68.13
CA SER A 570 11.20 -17.92 68.39
C SER A 570 11.00 -19.43 68.12
N SER A 571 11.87 -20.17 67.46
CA SER A 571 13.34 -20.25 67.52
C SER A 571 13.85 -20.98 66.25
N ASN A 572 14.71 -20.42 65.39
CA ASN A 572 16.13 -20.03 65.48
C ASN A 572 17.09 -21.04 64.82
N LYS A 573 17.62 -20.66 63.65
CA LYS A 573 19.03 -20.69 63.17
C LYS A 573 18.98 -20.32 61.66
N THR A 574 19.64 -19.29 61.09
CA THR A 574 20.85 -18.55 61.45
C THR A 574 20.88 -17.17 60.73
N LYS A 575 21.43 -16.13 61.37
CA LYS A 575 21.62 -14.71 60.95
C LYS A 575 22.49 -14.60 59.66
N LYS A 576 22.39 -13.59 58.77
CA LYS A 576 22.78 -12.17 58.96
C LYS A 576 22.42 -11.34 57.69
N GLN A 577 22.33 -10.01 57.87
CA GLN A 577 22.09 -8.91 56.90
C GLN A 577 20.64 -8.51 56.63
N LYS A 578 20.15 -7.65 57.52
CA LYS A 578 18.96 -6.79 57.36
C LYS A 578 19.48 -5.35 57.31
N ASN A 579 19.10 -4.62 56.26
CA ASN A 579 18.84 -3.17 56.16
C ASN A 579 18.97 -2.79 54.67
N ASN A 580 17.87 -2.93 53.92
CA ASN A 580 17.65 -2.29 52.59
C ASN A 580 16.24 -2.56 51.98
N SER A 581 15.28 -3.15 52.71
CA SER A 581 14.03 -3.63 52.10
C SER A 581 12.81 -2.70 52.23
N ASN A 582 12.80 -1.70 53.11
CA ASN A 582 11.58 -0.92 53.35
C ASN A 582 11.42 0.34 52.47
N GLU A 583 12.51 0.92 51.93
CA GLU A 583 12.39 2.05 50.98
C GLU A 583 12.06 1.58 49.54
N ASN A 584 12.31 0.31 49.22
CA ASN A 584 12.10 -0.20 47.86
C ASN A 584 10.63 -0.55 47.57
N ASP A 585 9.86 -1.00 48.57
CA ASP A 585 8.46 -1.41 48.37
C ASP A 585 7.50 -0.21 48.28
N GLU A 586 7.74 0.87 49.03
CA GLU A 586 6.97 2.12 48.90
C GLU A 586 7.27 2.85 47.58
N ASN A 587 8.54 2.89 47.15
CA ASN A 587 8.93 3.47 45.86
C ASN A 587 8.40 2.66 44.66
N LEU A 588 8.21 1.35 44.80
CA LEU A 588 7.63 0.50 43.74
C LEU A 588 6.12 0.73 43.60
N GLN A 589 5.39 0.90 44.70
CA GLN A 589 3.95 1.23 44.67
C GLN A 589 3.68 2.64 44.16
N ILE A 590 4.51 3.63 44.53
CA ILE A 590 4.38 5.01 44.03
C ILE A 590 4.64 5.07 42.53
N ASN A 591 5.65 4.34 42.01
CA ASN A 591 5.91 4.26 40.57
C ASN A 591 4.78 3.57 39.78
N GLN A 592 4.17 2.52 40.34
CA GLN A 592 3.02 1.87 39.70
C GLN A 592 1.80 2.79 39.66
N GLN A 593 1.53 3.54 40.73
CA GLN A 593 0.42 4.50 40.78
C GLN A 593 0.65 5.69 39.81
N GLN A 594 1.88 6.18 39.71
CA GLN A 594 2.25 7.26 38.77
C GLN A 594 2.13 6.81 37.31
N ASN A 595 2.51 5.57 36.97
CA ASN A 595 2.34 5.02 35.63
C ASN A 595 0.87 4.82 35.26
N LEU A 596 0.02 4.36 36.20
CA LEU A 596 -1.42 4.23 35.97
C LEU A 596 -2.08 5.59 35.71
N ASN A 597 -1.69 6.62 36.47
CA ASN A 597 -2.19 7.99 36.28
C ASN A 597 -1.72 8.58 34.94
N ARG A 598 -0.48 8.28 34.50
CA ARG A 598 0.05 8.74 33.21
C ARG A 598 -0.69 8.11 32.02
N VAL A 599 -0.98 6.81 32.10
CA VAL A 599 -1.77 6.10 31.08
C VAL A 599 -3.22 6.60 31.02
N ALA A 600 -3.81 6.93 32.17
CA ALA A 600 -5.15 7.53 32.22
C ALA A 600 -5.19 8.92 31.56
N ILE A 601 -4.17 9.74 31.78
CA ILE A 601 -4.03 11.07 31.15
C ILE A 601 -3.80 10.94 29.64
N GLU A 602 -2.97 10.00 29.19
CA GLU A 602 -2.78 9.74 27.75
C GLU A 602 -4.07 9.28 27.06
N LYS A 603 -4.86 8.40 27.68
CA LYS A 603 -6.16 8.00 27.15
C LYS A 603 -7.13 9.19 27.05
N LEU A 604 -7.12 10.08 28.03
CA LEU A 604 -7.96 11.28 28.04
C LEU A 604 -7.55 12.27 26.94
N ASN A 605 -6.25 12.40 26.68
CA ASN A 605 -5.72 13.24 25.61
C ASN A 605 -6.02 12.67 24.21
N ILE A 606 -5.93 11.34 24.04
CA ILE A 606 -6.30 10.67 22.78
C ILE A 606 -7.80 10.83 22.52
N GLN A 607 -8.64 10.66 23.54
CA GLN A 607 -10.08 10.85 23.41
C GLN A 607 -10.42 12.30 23.04
N LYS A 608 -9.71 13.28 23.62
CA LYS A 608 -9.87 14.70 23.29
C LYS A 608 -9.48 15.00 21.83
N GLN A 609 -8.37 14.43 21.35
CA GLN A 609 -7.98 14.54 19.94
C GLN A 609 -9.01 13.95 18.98
N MET A 610 -9.56 12.78 19.28
CA MET A 610 -10.62 12.17 18.46
C MET A 610 -11.88 13.05 18.43
N ASN A 611 -12.28 13.63 19.56
CA ASN A 611 -13.43 14.51 19.62
C ASN A 611 -13.21 15.81 18.83
N ASP A 612 -12.02 16.42 18.92
CA ASP A 612 -11.65 17.62 18.16
C ASP A 612 -11.62 17.35 16.64
N GLU A 613 -11.24 16.14 16.23
CA GLU A 613 -11.24 15.72 14.81
C GLU A 613 -12.66 15.48 14.29
N LEU A 614 -13.52 14.87 15.11
CA LEU A 614 -14.94 14.67 14.80
C LEU A 614 -15.68 16.00 14.64
N GLU A 615 -15.45 16.98 15.52
CA GLU A 615 -16.04 18.32 15.41
C GLU A 615 -15.61 19.03 14.12
N ARG A 616 -14.36 18.85 13.67
CA ARG A 616 -13.88 19.39 12.39
C ARG A 616 -14.60 18.74 11.20
N GLU A 617 -14.81 17.43 11.23
CA GLU A 617 -15.55 16.73 10.16
C GLU A 617 -17.01 17.16 10.10
N ILE A 618 -17.68 17.29 11.26
CA ILE A 618 -19.06 17.80 11.33
C ILE A 618 -19.14 19.21 10.75
N THR A 619 -18.21 20.10 11.13
CA THR A 619 -18.14 21.47 10.59
C THR A 619 -17.93 21.49 9.07
N LEU A 620 -17.12 20.56 8.54
CA LEU A 620 -16.86 20.41 7.11
C LEU A 620 -18.09 19.91 6.35
N LEU A 621 -18.86 18.99 6.95
CA LEU A 621 -20.12 18.48 6.39
C LEU A 621 -21.20 19.56 6.37
N GLU A 622 -21.30 20.39 7.41
CA GLU A 622 -22.22 21.52 7.46
C GLU A 622 -21.89 22.57 6.40
N LYS A 623 -20.60 22.91 6.22
CA LYS A 623 -20.15 23.79 5.12
C LYS A 623 -20.45 23.21 3.74
N ARG A 624 -20.30 21.90 3.55
CA ARG A 624 -20.66 21.23 2.29
C ARG A 624 -22.16 21.26 2.02
N LYS A 625 -23.00 21.11 3.05
CA LYS A 625 -24.46 21.27 2.91
C LYS A 625 -24.85 22.71 2.54
N GLN A 626 -24.19 23.72 3.09
CA GLN A 626 -24.42 25.13 2.74
C GLN A 626 -23.98 25.51 1.31
N LEU A 627 -23.10 24.73 0.68
CA LEU A 627 -22.67 24.92 -0.72
C LEU A 627 -23.52 24.14 -1.74
N MET A 628 -24.41 23.25 -1.26
CA MET A 628 -25.32 22.46 -2.10
C MET A 628 -26.78 22.94 -2.04
N ASN A 629 -27.05 24.00 -1.28
CA ASN A 629 -28.21 24.88 -1.40
C ASN A 629 -27.76 26.19 -2.03
#